data_AF-A0A947IUY5-F1
#
_entry.id   AF-A0A947IUY5-F1
#
_cell.length_a   1.000
_cell.length_b   1.000
_cell.length_c   1.000
_cell.angle_alpha   90.00
_cell.angle_beta   90.00
_cell.angle_gamma   90.00
#
_symmetry.space_group_name_H-M   'P 1'
#
loop_
_entity.id
_entity.type
_entity.pdbx_description
1 polymer ?
#
loop_
_entity_poly.entity_id
_entity_poly.type
_entity_poly.pdbx_seq_one_letter_code
_entity_poly.pdbx_strand_id
1 'polypeptide(L)'
;GVYQTVAIKTGKWPQLKFPLISENTTKQQIDDFLNDAGIKEPLLYRLGFLHNNCSGGCVRAGKKHWKMLYEKLPEVYAERERVEREMREYLGKDIHFFKDETLEAFRGRIERGELSSYYNTDEDKEIECIGICSSIA
;
A
#
# COMPACT_ATOMS: atom_id res chain seq x y z
N GLY A 1 24.53 -15.97 -2.41
CA GLY A 1 23.59 -14.89 -2.02
C GLY A 1 23.96 -14.31 -0.67
N VAL A 2 23.53 -13.08 -0.35
CA VAL A 2 23.93 -12.33 0.86
C VAL A 2 23.81 -13.16 2.15
N TYR A 3 22.73 -13.92 2.30
CA TYR A 3 22.50 -14.77 3.48
C TYR A 3 23.51 -15.92 3.64
N GLN A 4 23.96 -16.53 2.54
CA GLN A 4 24.98 -17.60 2.58
C GLN A 4 26.34 -17.05 3.02
N THR A 5 26.71 -15.86 2.55
CA THR A 5 27.96 -15.20 2.93
C THR A 5 27.99 -14.88 4.43
N VAL A 6 26.89 -14.35 4.97
CA VAL A 6 26.77 -14.08 6.42
C VAL A 6 26.79 -15.38 7.23
N ALA A 7 26.09 -16.42 6.77
CA ALA A 7 26.04 -17.71 7.46
C ALA A 7 27.42 -18.38 7.54
N ILE A 8 28.20 -18.37 6.45
CA ILE A 8 29.57 -18.88 6.43
C ILE A 8 30.46 -18.09 7.39
N LYS A 9 30.39 -16.74 7.36
CA LYS A 9 31.21 -15.88 8.23
C LYS A 9 30.87 -16.05 9.71
N THR A 10 29.60 -16.26 10.04
CA THR A 10 29.12 -16.28 11.43
C THR A 10 28.95 -17.69 12.00
N GLY A 11 29.02 -18.73 11.16
CA GLY A 11 28.67 -20.11 11.51
C GLY A 11 27.17 -20.31 11.79
N LYS A 12 26.31 -19.31 11.52
CA LYS A 12 24.87 -19.35 11.83
C LYS A 12 24.05 -19.51 10.56
N TRP A 13 23.47 -20.67 10.37
CA TRP A 13 22.59 -20.95 9.23
C TRP A 13 21.13 -20.71 9.61
N PRO A 14 20.38 -19.87 8.85
CA PRO A 14 18.96 -19.70 9.09
C PRO A 14 18.20 -20.96 8.68
N GLN A 15 17.26 -21.40 9.53
CA GLN A 15 16.29 -22.41 9.16
C GLN A 15 15.02 -21.71 8.67
N LEU A 16 14.59 -22.04 7.45
CA LEU A 16 13.30 -21.57 6.92
C LEU A 16 12.20 -22.53 7.34
N LYS A 17 11.11 -21.99 7.88
CA LYS A 17 9.87 -22.72 8.18
C LYS A 17 8.70 -21.97 7.57
N PHE A 18 7.77 -22.73 7.00
CA PHE A 18 6.55 -22.20 6.38
C PHE A 18 5.33 -22.86 7.03
N PRO A 19 5.07 -22.60 8.34
CA PRO A 19 4.07 -23.33 9.12
C PRO A 19 2.69 -23.30 8.48
N LEU A 20 2.27 -22.13 7.98
CA LEU A 20 0.98 -21.97 7.31
C LEU A 20 0.83 -22.85 6.06
N ILE A 21 1.93 -23.13 5.36
CA ILE A 21 1.94 -24.04 4.20
C ILE A 21 1.96 -25.49 4.68
N SER A 22 2.88 -25.84 5.58
CA SER A 22 3.04 -27.22 6.04
C SER A 22 1.83 -27.75 6.82
N GLU A 23 1.08 -26.86 7.47
CA GLU A 23 -0.12 -27.20 8.25
C GLU A 23 -1.41 -27.03 7.43
N ASN A 24 -1.32 -26.66 6.14
CA ASN A 24 -2.46 -26.34 5.28
C ASN A 24 -3.44 -25.35 5.95
N THR A 25 -2.90 -24.32 6.60
CA THR A 25 -3.71 -23.35 7.35
C THR A 25 -4.54 -22.51 6.38
N THR A 26 -5.85 -22.49 6.61
CA THR A 26 -6.81 -21.69 5.84
C THR A 26 -6.90 -20.26 6.37
N LYS A 27 -7.41 -19.33 5.54
CA LYS A 27 -7.65 -17.94 5.95
C LYS A 27 -8.57 -17.85 7.17
N GLN A 28 -9.64 -18.65 7.22
CA GLN A 28 -10.57 -18.67 8.35
C GLN A 28 -9.86 -19.07 9.66
N GLN A 29 -8.99 -20.08 9.63
CA GLN A 29 -8.23 -20.49 10.82
C GLN A 29 -7.29 -19.38 11.33
N ILE A 30 -6.73 -18.58 10.42
CA ILE A 30 -5.91 -17.41 10.79
C ILE A 30 -6.81 -16.35 11.45
N ASP A 31 -7.95 -16.04 10.85
CA ASP A 31 -8.88 -15.03 11.39
C ASP A 31 -9.38 -15.42 12.79
N ASP A 32 -9.75 -16.69 12.99
CA ASP A 32 -10.18 -17.22 14.30
C ASP A 32 -9.05 -17.12 15.34
N PHE A 33 -7.83 -17.53 14.97
CA PHE A 33 -6.66 -17.44 15.85
C PHE A 33 -6.35 -15.99 16.26
N LEU A 34 -6.42 -15.04 15.31
CA LEU A 34 -6.18 -13.63 15.59
C LEU A 34 -7.23 -13.06 16.54
N ASN A 35 -8.50 -13.45 16.35
CA ASN A 35 -9.60 -13.04 17.23
C ASN A 35 -9.42 -13.59 18.65
N ASP A 36 -9.12 -14.89 18.79
CA ASP A 36 -8.88 -15.53 20.09
C ASP A 36 -7.68 -14.93 20.82
N ALA A 37 -6.64 -14.55 20.08
CA ALA A 37 -5.46 -13.87 20.62
C ALA A 37 -5.71 -12.37 20.93
N GLY A 38 -6.88 -11.81 20.59
CA GLY A 38 -7.18 -10.39 20.75
C GLY A 38 -6.37 -9.48 19.82
N ILE A 39 -5.82 -10.01 18.73
CA ILE A 39 -5.03 -9.26 17.74
C ILE A 39 -5.98 -8.57 16.78
N LYS A 40 -5.94 -7.24 16.79
CA LYS A 40 -6.83 -6.43 15.94
C LYS A 40 -6.29 -6.31 14.52
N GLU A 41 -7.22 -6.29 13.58
CA GLU A 41 -6.91 -6.00 12.18
C GLU A 41 -6.23 -4.62 12.04
N PRO A 42 -5.19 -4.50 11.19
CA PRO A 42 -4.58 -3.22 10.87
C PRO A 42 -5.57 -2.15 10.39
N LEU A 43 -5.26 -0.89 10.66
CA LEU A 43 -6.16 0.24 10.40
C LEU A 43 -6.55 0.37 8.92
N LEU A 44 -5.62 0.18 7.99
CA LEU A 44 -5.89 0.41 6.57
C LEU A 44 -6.96 -0.52 6.00
N TYR A 45 -6.99 -1.78 6.41
CA TYR A 45 -8.05 -2.71 6.01
C TYR A 45 -9.43 -2.24 6.49
N ARG A 46 -9.51 -1.77 7.74
CA ARG A 46 -10.73 -1.18 8.30
C ARG A 46 -11.18 0.10 7.59
N LEU A 47 -10.27 0.80 6.92
CA LEU A 47 -10.57 1.99 6.12
C LEU A 47 -10.94 1.68 4.66
N GLY A 48 -10.91 0.40 4.26
CA GLY A 48 -11.27 -0.06 2.91
C GLY A 48 -10.08 -0.22 1.96
N PHE A 49 -8.84 -0.09 2.42
CA PHE A 49 -7.67 -0.35 1.59
C PHE A 49 -7.42 -1.86 1.45
N LEU A 50 -7.09 -2.31 0.24
CA LEU A 50 -6.78 -3.73 -0.04
C LEU A 50 -5.43 -4.19 0.54
N HIS A 51 -4.53 -3.26 0.87
CA HIS A 51 -3.21 -3.57 1.40
C HIS A 51 -2.85 -2.66 2.57
N ASN A 52 -2.19 -3.24 3.56
CA ASN A 52 -1.66 -2.51 4.72
C ASN A 52 -0.18 -2.14 4.54
N ASN A 53 0.16 -1.47 3.42
CA ASN A 53 1.52 -1.03 3.10
C ASN A 53 1.59 0.49 2.87
N CYS A 54 2.80 1.06 2.93
CA CYS A 54 3.10 2.46 2.60
C CYS A 54 2.22 3.52 3.32
N SER A 55 1.60 3.13 4.44
CA SER A 55 0.57 3.93 5.14
C SER A 55 -0.61 4.32 4.25
N GLY A 56 -0.88 3.56 3.18
CA GLY A 56 -1.86 3.90 2.15
C GLY A 56 -1.35 4.86 1.09
N GLY A 57 -0.13 5.39 1.17
CA GLY A 57 0.44 6.31 0.17
C GLY A 57 1.48 5.65 -0.74
N CYS A 58 1.12 4.54 -1.40
CA CYS A 58 2.05 3.80 -2.26
C CYS A 58 2.31 4.54 -3.58
N VAL A 59 3.59 4.74 -3.94
CA VAL A 59 4.02 5.38 -5.21
C VAL A 59 3.54 4.64 -6.45
N ARG A 60 3.21 3.35 -6.32
CA ARG A 60 2.71 2.49 -7.41
C ARG A 60 1.19 2.48 -7.49
N ALA A 61 0.50 3.23 -6.64
CA ALA A 61 -0.95 3.23 -6.56
C ALA A 61 -1.59 4.14 -7.62
N GLY A 62 -2.70 3.70 -8.22
CA GLY A 62 -3.49 4.51 -9.15
C GLY A 62 -4.27 5.66 -8.49
N LYS A 63 -4.80 6.58 -9.30
CA LYS A 63 -5.49 7.80 -8.82
C LYS A 63 -6.71 7.54 -7.93
N LYS A 64 -7.46 6.45 -8.16
CA LYS A 64 -8.59 6.04 -7.30
C LYS A 64 -8.14 5.75 -5.86
N HIS A 65 -6.99 5.07 -5.71
CA HIS A 65 -6.36 4.83 -4.41
C HIS A 65 -5.97 6.13 -3.71
N TRP A 66 -5.37 7.05 -4.46
CA TRP A 66 -4.95 8.36 -3.92
C TRP A 66 -6.13 9.24 -3.53
N LYS A 67 -7.26 9.18 -4.25
CA LYS A 67 -8.50 9.83 -3.82
C LYS A 67 -9.01 9.25 -2.51
N MET A 68 -9.06 7.93 -2.38
CA MET A 68 -9.43 7.28 -1.11
C MET A 68 -8.48 7.67 0.02
N LEU A 69 -7.18 7.76 -0.25
CA LEU A 69 -6.20 8.23 0.74
C LEU A 69 -6.48 9.67 1.19
N TYR A 70 -6.75 10.56 0.25
CA TYR A 70 -7.12 11.95 0.56
C TYR A 70 -8.38 12.01 1.45
N GLU A 71 -9.38 11.18 1.17
CA GLU A 71 -10.64 11.14 1.92
C GLU A 71 -10.53 10.48 3.30
N LYS A 72 -9.71 9.43 3.44
CA LYS A 72 -9.62 8.61 4.65
C LYS A 72 -8.48 9.02 5.59
N LEU A 73 -7.35 9.48 5.04
CA LEU A 73 -6.11 9.82 5.76
C LEU A 73 -5.47 11.08 5.13
N PRO A 74 -6.14 12.24 5.22
CA PRO A 74 -5.68 13.48 4.58
C PRO A 74 -4.29 13.92 5.05
N GLU A 75 -3.90 13.62 6.29
CA GLU A 75 -2.56 13.88 6.82
C GLU A 75 -1.48 13.07 6.12
N VAL A 76 -1.76 11.81 5.76
CA VAL A 76 -0.84 10.99 4.99
C VAL A 76 -0.73 11.51 3.57
N TYR A 77 -1.86 11.92 2.97
CA TYR A 77 -1.85 12.54 1.64
C TYR A 77 -0.99 13.80 1.61
N ALA A 78 -1.20 14.72 2.57
CA ALA A 78 -0.46 15.98 2.68
C ALA A 78 1.05 15.75 2.87
N GLU A 79 1.44 14.75 3.66
CA GLU A 79 2.84 14.37 3.81
C GLU A 79 3.45 13.86 2.49
N ARG A 80 2.70 13.11 1.68
CA ARG A 80 3.17 12.64 0.37
C ARG A 80 3.27 13.78 -0.65
N GLU A 81 2.33 14.72 -0.62
CA GLU A 81 2.39 15.95 -1.42
C GLU A 81 3.65 16.77 -1.07
N ARG A 82 3.95 16.93 0.23
CA ARG A 82 5.17 17.59 0.70
C ARG A 82 6.44 16.89 0.18
N VAL A 83 6.52 15.57 0.33
CA VAL A 83 7.67 14.77 -0.14
C VAL A 83 7.82 14.85 -1.66
N GLU A 84 6.72 14.80 -2.43
CA GLU A 84 6.76 14.97 -3.88
C GLU A 84 7.36 16.32 -4.27
N ARG A 85 6.90 17.41 -3.63
CA ARG A 85 7.43 18.76 -3.86
C ARG A 85 8.92 18.87 -3.53
N GLU A 86 9.34 18.37 -2.37
CA GLU A 86 10.75 18.38 -1.95
C GLU A 86 11.64 17.58 -2.90
N MET A 87 11.17 16.43 -3.40
CA MET A 87 11.92 15.62 -4.36
C MET A 87 12.07 16.31 -5.72
N ARG A 88 11.05 17.02 -6.18
CA ARG A 88 11.10 17.83 -7.41
C ARG A 88 12.11 18.97 -7.28
N GLU A 89 12.05 19.70 -6.18
CA GLU A 89 12.98 20.80 -5.86
C GLU A 89 14.42 20.28 -5.75
N TYR A 90 14.64 19.20 -5.02
CA TYR A 90 15.95 18.60 -4.82
C TYR A 90 16.60 18.11 -6.13
N LEU A 91 15.83 17.46 -7.00
CA LEU A 91 16.34 16.93 -8.26
C LEU A 91 16.38 17.98 -9.39
N GLY A 92 15.67 19.11 -9.23
CA GLY A 92 15.47 20.08 -10.30
C GLY A 92 14.76 19.46 -11.52
N LYS A 93 13.88 18.47 -11.28
CA LYS A 93 13.20 17.71 -12.33
C LYS A 93 11.70 17.68 -12.07
N ASP A 94 10.94 17.74 -13.15
CA ASP A 94 9.50 17.55 -13.09
C ASP A 94 9.17 16.05 -12.99
N ILE A 95 9.30 15.52 -11.78
CA ILE A 95 8.91 14.16 -11.42
C ILE A 95 7.70 14.18 -10.51
N HIS A 96 6.81 13.21 -10.64
CA HIS A 96 5.58 13.12 -9.86
C HIS A 96 5.21 11.65 -9.64
N PHE A 97 4.34 11.41 -8.67
CA PHE A 97 3.81 10.08 -8.35
C PHE A 97 2.97 9.50 -9.49
N PHE A 98 2.17 10.33 -10.17
CA PHE A 98 1.42 9.90 -11.35
C PHE A 98 2.29 9.92 -12.62
N LYS A 99 1.69 9.76 -13.79
CA LYS A 99 2.40 9.91 -15.08
C LYS A 99 2.16 11.27 -15.73
N ASP A 100 1.17 12.02 -15.24
CA ASP A 100 0.57 13.15 -15.95
C ASP A 100 0.27 14.38 -15.08
N GLU A 101 0.29 14.27 -13.75
CA GLU A 101 0.08 15.39 -12.84
C GLU A 101 0.70 15.14 -11.45
N THR A 102 0.83 16.19 -10.65
CA THR A 102 1.27 16.12 -9.25
C THR A 102 0.12 15.72 -8.33
N LEU A 103 0.44 15.30 -7.10
CA LEU A 103 -0.56 15.11 -6.05
C LEU A 103 -1.29 16.43 -5.76
N GLU A 104 -0.57 17.56 -5.70
CA GLU A 104 -1.18 18.88 -5.48
C GLU A 104 -2.22 19.24 -6.57
N ALA A 105 -1.89 19.00 -7.84
CA ALA A 105 -2.82 19.24 -8.95
C ALA A 105 -4.03 18.31 -8.86
N PHE A 106 -3.80 17.03 -8.56
CA PHE A 106 -4.87 16.04 -8.40
C PHE A 106 -5.80 16.38 -7.23
N ARG A 107 -5.26 16.77 -6.06
CA ARG A 107 -6.03 17.28 -4.92
C ARG A 107 -6.90 18.47 -5.32
N GLY A 108 -6.32 19.44 -6.04
CA GLY A 108 -7.07 20.59 -6.51
C GLY A 108 -8.27 20.21 -7.38
N ARG A 109 -8.15 19.17 -8.23
CA ARG A 109 -9.27 18.65 -9.03
C ARG A 109 -10.33 17.96 -8.17
N ILE A 110 -9.93 17.27 -7.10
CA ILE A 110 -10.86 16.70 -6.11
C ILE A 110 -11.68 17.83 -5.47
N GLU A 111 -11.00 18.85 -4.94
CA GLU A 111 -11.62 19.99 -4.24
C GLU A 111 -12.55 20.81 -5.13
N ARG A 112 -12.22 20.95 -6.41
CA ARG A 112 -13.07 21.64 -7.41
C ARG A 112 -14.21 20.76 -7.93
N GLY A 113 -14.29 19.49 -7.57
CA GLY A 113 -15.31 18.56 -8.07
C GLY A 113 -15.16 18.23 -9.56
N GLU A 114 -13.94 18.31 -10.09
CA GLU A 114 -13.63 18.09 -11.53
C GLU A 114 -13.36 16.63 -11.87
N LEU A 115 -13.36 15.72 -10.88
CA LEU A 115 -13.20 14.30 -11.12
C LEU A 115 -14.49 13.70 -11.68
N SER A 116 -14.35 12.83 -12.69
CA SER A 116 -15.46 12.08 -13.25
C SER A 116 -16.04 11.09 -12.23
N SER A 117 -17.28 10.67 -12.45
CA SER A 117 -17.97 9.68 -11.61
C SER A 117 -17.23 8.33 -11.50
N TYR A 118 -16.34 8.02 -12.44
CA TYR A 118 -15.44 6.85 -12.39
C TYR A 118 -14.67 6.73 -11.07
N TYR A 119 -14.30 7.85 -10.46
CA TYR A 119 -13.55 7.88 -9.20
C TYR A 119 -14.41 7.63 -7.95
N ASN A 120 -15.73 7.53 -8.11
CA ASN A 120 -16.69 7.29 -7.04
C ASN A 120 -17.34 5.91 -7.12
N THR A 121 -16.99 5.08 -8.12
CA THR A 121 -17.56 3.74 -8.22
C THR A 121 -16.85 2.79 -7.26
N ASP A 122 -17.60 1.90 -6.64
CA ASP A 122 -17.05 0.77 -5.87
C ASP A 122 -16.65 -0.39 -6.79
N GLU A 123 -16.70 -0.23 -8.12
CA GLU A 123 -16.25 -1.27 -9.04
C GLU A 123 -14.76 -1.58 -8.79
N ASP A 124 -14.55 -2.77 -8.23
CA ASP A 124 -13.30 -3.45 -7.91
C ASP A 124 -12.49 -3.80 -9.16
N LYS A 125 -12.34 -2.87 -10.10
CA LYS A 125 -11.12 -2.91 -10.92
C LYS A 125 -10.01 -2.58 -9.95
N GLU A 126 -9.47 -3.65 -9.35
CA GLU A 126 -8.29 -3.73 -8.48
C GLU A 126 -7.77 -2.33 -8.21
N ILE A 127 -8.09 -1.76 -7.05
CA ILE A 127 -7.47 -0.49 -6.62
C ILE A 127 -5.98 -0.69 -6.89
N GLU A 128 -5.49 0.00 -7.92
CA GLU A 128 -4.33 -0.42 -8.72
C GLU A 128 -3.09 -0.28 -7.87
N CYS A 129 -2.90 -1.21 -6.94
CA CYS A 129 -1.88 -1.24 -5.93
C CYS A 129 -1.16 -2.55 -6.17
N ILE A 130 0.09 -2.45 -6.58
CA ILE A 130 0.86 -3.60 -7.05
C ILE A 130 1.40 -4.44 -5.88
N GLY A 131 0.63 -4.54 -4.79
CA GLY A 131 0.80 -5.62 -3.84
C GLY A 131 0.44 -6.90 -4.57
N ILE A 132 1.42 -7.75 -4.87
CA ILE A 132 1.18 -9.09 -5.42
C ILE A 132 0.48 -9.88 -4.31
N CYS A 133 -0.84 -9.71 -4.20
CA CYS A 133 -1.74 -10.50 -3.39
C CYS A 133 -3.03 -10.79 -4.18
N SER A 134 -3.01 -10.68 -5.51
CA SER A 134 -4.02 -11.33 -6.32
C SER A 134 -3.82 -12.82 -6.15
N SER A 135 -4.72 -13.44 -5.39
CA SER A 135 -4.87 -14.88 -5.28
C SER A 135 -5.37 -15.42 -6.61
N ILE A 136 -4.52 -15.40 -7.63
CA ILE A 136 -4.66 -16.32 -8.76
C ILE A 136 -4.17 -17.67 -8.23
N ALA A 137 -5.07 -18.36 -7.56
CA ALA A 137 -5.09 -19.81 -7.48
C ALA A 137 -6.01 -20.32 -8.59
#